data_AF-A0A819TD82-F1
#
_entry.id   AF-A0A819TD82-F1
#
_cell.length_a   1.000
_cell.length_b   1.000
_cell.length_c   1.000
_cell.angle_alpha   90.00
_cell.angle_beta   90.00
_cell.angle_gamma   90.00
#
_symmetry.space_group_name_H-M   'P 1'
#
loop_
_entity.id
_entity.type
_entity.pdbx_description
1 polymer ?
#
loop_
_entity_poly.entity_id
_entity_poly.type
_entity_poly.pdbx_seq_one_letter_code
_entity_poly.pdbx_strand_id
1 'polypeptide(L)'
;VNYACHPRYSEVVLIEEQCRSEIFKSGTYIQYLLECRVHPNNIKIIGRETLHAQNTTIDSNISNEIIEWLINDQNKSIVDFNDPNSSIVCTGILMRVTDKHPGLLSESQWWFQSHICNGKKCCALGIDLSELRKQCHDGNTCSVILE
;
A
#
# COMPACT_ATOMS: atom_id res chain seq x y z
N VAL A 1 9.88 -0.71 -15.82
CA VAL A 1 10.29 -1.22 -14.49
C VAL A 1 9.12 -1.99 -13.90
N ASN A 2 9.35 -3.13 -13.24
CA ASN A 2 8.30 -3.84 -12.50
C ASN A 2 8.19 -3.18 -11.12
N TYR A 3 7.00 -2.67 -10.78
CA TYR A 3 6.76 -2.00 -9.52
C TYR A 3 5.46 -2.51 -8.92
N ALA A 4 5.50 -2.93 -7.67
CA ALA A 4 4.29 -3.18 -6.91
C ALA A 4 3.78 -1.85 -6.37
N CYS A 5 2.52 -1.50 -6.67
CA CYS A 5 1.93 -0.29 -6.13
C CYS A 5 1.98 -0.36 -4.60
N HIS A 6 2.48 0.69 -3.95
CA HIS A 6 2.58 0.71 -2.49
C HIS A 6 1.17 0.52 -1.88
N PRO A 7 1.01 -0.26 -0.80
CA PRO A 7 -0.28 -0.60 -0.18
C PRO A 7 -1.12 0.57 0.37
N ARG A 8 -0.71 1.81 0.10
CA ARG A 8 -1.38 3.06 0.52
C ARG A 8 -2.83 3.16 0.04
N TYR A 9 -3.15 2.50 -1.08
CA TYR A 9 -4.47 2.55 -1.72
C TYR A 9 -5.11 1.16 -1.91
N SER A 10 -4.44 0.10 -1.45
CA SER A 10 -5.01 -1.24 -1.51
C SER A 10 -6.05 -1.42 -0.42
N GLU A 11 -7.21 -1.91 -0.80
CA GLU A 11 -8.24 -2.34 0.15
C GLU A 11 -7.67 -3.39 1.11
N VAL A 12 -8.00 -3.23 2.40
CA VAL A 12 -7.69 -4.20 3.45
C VAL A 12 -8.99 -4.87 3.84
N VAL A 13 -9.07 -6.18 3.62
CA VAL A 13 -10.27 -6.98 3.83
C VAL A 13 -10.04 -7.93 5.00
N LEU A 14 -11.00 -8.00 5.92
CA LEU A 14 -11.00 -9.01 6.98
C LEU A 14 -11.35 -10.37 6.35
N ILE A 15 -10.56 -11.41 6.63
CA ILE A 15 -10.86 -12.76 6.17
C ILE A 15 -12.01 -13.31 7.00
N GLU A 16 -13.09 -13.71 6.32
CA GLU A 16 -14.22 -14.33 6.97
C GLU A 16 -13.82 -15.63 7.68
N GLU A 17 -14.45 -15.94 8.81
CA GLU A 17 -14.11 -17.10 9.62
C GLU A 17 -14.14 -18.42 8.85
N GLN A 18 -15.12 -18.58 7.96
CA GLN A 18 -15.25 -19.73 7.06
C GLN A 18 -14.05 -19.89 6.10
N CYS A 19 -13.49 -18.78 5.60
CA CYS A 19 -12.35 -18.82 4.69
C CYS A 19 -11.03 -19.10 5.43
N ARG A 20 -10.96 -18.75 6.72
CA ARG A 20 -9.80 -19.06 7.57
C ARG A 20 -9.66 -20.55 7.83
N SER A 21 -10.75 -21.31 7.96
CA SER A 21 -10.62 -22.77 8.21
C SER A 21 -10.07 -23.57 7.03
N GLU A 22 -10.19 -23.04 5.81
CA GLU A 22 -9.92 -23.79 4.58
C GLU A 22 -8.63 -23.36 3.88
N ILE A 23 -8.47 -22.06 3.62
CA ILE A 23 -7.42 -21.50 2.77
C ILE A 23 -6.40 -20.76 3.64
N PHE A 24 -6.85 -19.73 4.37
CA PHE A 24 -5.96 -18.83 5.11
C PHE A 24 -5.91 -19.15 6.60
N LYS A 25 -5.44 -20.35 6.96
CA LYS A 25 -5.51 -20.91 8.34
C LYS A 25 -4.99 -20.03 9.46
N SER A 26 -4.04 -19.16 9.15
CA SER A 26 -3.44 -18.24 10.12
C SER A 26 -3.61 -16.76 9.74
N GLY A 27 -4.31 -16.48 8.64
CA GLY A 27 -4.56 -15.13 8.16
C GLY A 27 -5.79 -14.52 8.82
N THR A 28 -5.72 -13.23 9.14
CA THR A 28 -6.86 -12.43 9.61
C THR A 28 -7.23 -11.36 8.59
N TYR A 29 -6.26 -10.80 7.87
CA TYR A 29 -6.47 -9.76 6.88
C TYR A 29 -5.79 -10.11 5.56
N ILE A 30 -6.45 -9.72 4.46
CA ILE A 30 -5.89 -9.74 3.11
C ILE A 30 -5.75 -8.30 2.62
N GLN A 31 -4.65 -8.03 1.94
CA GLN A 31 -4.41 -6.79 1.22
C GLN A 31 -4.03 -7.12 -0.23
N TYR A 32 -4.76 -6.55 -1.19
CA TYR A 32 -4.54 -6.76 -2.62
C TYR A 32 -3.75 -5.61 -3.23
N LEU A 33 -2.61 -5.90 -3.85
CA LEU A 33 -1.78 -4.90 -4.51
C LEU A 33 -1.74 -5.17 -6.02
N LEU A 34 -1.76 -4.11 -6.81
CA LEU A 34 -1.53 -4.23 -8.24
C LEU A 34 -0.02 -4.25 -8.50
N GLU A 35 0.43 -5.29 -9.21
CA GLU A 35 1.75 -5.28 -9.84
C GLU A 35 1.62 -4.54 -11.18
N CYS A 36 2.30 -3.40 -11.28
CA CYS A 36 2.24 -2.55 -12.45
C CYS A 36 3.61 -2.44 -13.14
N ARG A 37 3.59 -2.25 -14.46
CA ARG A 37 4.74 -1.86 -15.26
C ARG A 37 4.48 -0.52 -15.91
N VAL A 38 5.50 0.33 -15.84
CA VAL A 38 5.46 1.67 -16.43
C VAL A 38 6.62 1.79 -17.41
N HIS A 39 6.33 2.32 -18.60
CA HIS A 39 7.38 2.66 -19.56
C HIS A 39 8.14 3.90 -19.05
N PRO A 40 9.49 3.90 -19.03
CA PRO A 40 10.27 5.01 -18.46
C PRO A 40 9.92 6.39 -19.04
N ASN A 41 9.64 6.47 -20.34
CA ASN A 41 9.28 7.73 -21.02
C ASN A 41 7.94 8.34 -20.54
N ASN A 42 7.12 7.59 -19.81
CA ASN A 42 5.85 8.09 -19.27
C ASN A 42 5.99 8.65 -17.85
N ILE A 43 7.17 8.52 -17.24
CA ILE A 43 7.44 9.07 -15.91
C ILE A 43 7.70 10.57 -16.07
N LYS A 44 6.83 11.38 -15.45
CA LYS A 44 6.92 12.84 -15.47
C LYS A 44 7.86 13.37 -14.39
N ILE A 45 7.75 12.82 -13.18
CA ILE A 45 8.53 13.23 -12.01
C ILE A 45 8.95 11.97 -11.27
N ILE A 46 10.20 11.96 -10.82
CA ILE A 46 10.73 11.04 -9.82
C ILE A 46 11.10 11.90 -8.62
N GLY A 47 10.47 11.68 -7.46
CA GLY A 47 10.69 12.52 -6.29
C GLY A 47 9.72 12.26 -5.15
N ARG A 48 9.94 12.93 -4.01
CA ARG A 48 9.13 12.81 -2.78
C ARG A 48 7.82 13.63 -2.80
N GLU A 49 7.11 13.71 -3.91
CA GLU A 49 6.01 14.68 -4.06
C GLU A 49 4.86 14.50 -3.03
N THR A 50 4.53 13.27 -2.62
CA THR A 50 3.34 13.01 -1.79
C THR A 50 3.58 12.13 -0.56
N LEU A 51 4.80 11.60 -0.36
CA LEU A 51 5.06 10.64 0.72
C LEU A 51 5.43 11.28 2.08
N HIS A 52 5.87 12.54 2.12
CA HIS A 52 6.28 13.26 3.35
C HIS A 52 7.20 12.46 4.31
N ALA A 53 7.88 11.42 3.83
CA ALA A 53 8.69 10.49 4.63
C ALA A 53 10.13 11.00 4.81
N GLN A 54 10.30 12.29 5.14
CA GLN A 54 11.64 12.90 5.23
C GLN A 54 12.51 12.31 6.34
N ASN A 55 11.87 11.77 7.39
CA ASN A 55 12.54 11.29 8.61
C ASN A 55 12.45 9.76 8.81
N THR A 56 12.10 9.02 7.75
CA THR A 56 11.90 7.57 7.78
C THR A 56 12.56 6.94 6.57
N THR A 57 13.07 5.73 6.68
CA THR A 57 13.41 4.88 5.52
C THR A 57 12.20 4.05 5.13
N ILE A 58 11.67 4.21 3.91
CA ILE A 58 10.50 3.43 3.45
C ILE A 58 10.94 2.03 2.98
N ASP A 59 12.01 1.97 2.19
CA ASP A 59 12.62 0.74 1.71
C ASP A 59 14.14 0.88 1.89
N SER A 60 14.79 -0.12 2.50
CA SER A 60 16.23 -0.08 2.74
C SER A 60 17.07 -0.16 1.47
N ASN A 61 16.48 -0.64 0.37
CA ASN A 61 17.14 -0.84 -0.92
C ASN A 61 16.87 0.32 -1.90
N ILE A 62 15.86 1.16 -1.64
CA ILE A 62 15.45 2.25 -2.54
C ILE A 62 15.44 3.57 -1.77
N SER A 63 16.24 4.54 -2.22
CA SER A 63 16.24 5.88 -1.62
C SER A 63 14.85 6.52 -1.72
N ASN A 64 14.38 7.12 -0.63
CA ASN A 64 13.12 7.88 -0.62
C ASN A 64 13.09 8.99 -1.68
N GLU A 65 14.23 9.50 -2.17
CA GLU A 65 14.27 10.50 -3.24
C GLU A 65 13.77 9.98 -4.59
N ILE A 66 13.71 8.65 -4.79
CA ILE A 66 13.35 8.04 -6.07
C ILE A 66 12.18 7.05 -5.98
N ILE A 67 11.56 6.93 -4.81
CA ILE A 67 10.56 5.90 -4.52
C ILE A 67 9.17 6.23 -5.09
N GLU A 68 8.90 7.50 -5.38
CA GLU A 68 7.61 7.95 -5.88
C GLU A 68 7.75 8.52 -7.29
N TRP A 69 6.85 8.07 -8.16
CA TRP A 69 6.80 8.44 -9.56
C TRP A 69 5.45 9.05 -9.89
N LEU A 70 5.45 10.25 -10.46
CA LEU A 70 4.27 10.81 -11.09
C LEU A 70 4.25 10.38 -12.55
N ILE A 71 3.19 9.69 -12.96
CA ILE A 71 3.08 9.11 -14.31
C ILE A 71 2.13 9.97 -15.13
N ASN A 72 2.52 10.27 -16.38
CA ASN A 72 1.64 10.94 -17.32
C ASN A 72 0.72 9.91 -18.00
N ASP A 73 -0.54 9.88 -17.57
CA ASP A 73 -1.57 9.06 -18.21
C ASP A 73 -2.27 9.76 -19.38
N GLN A 74 -1.50 10.47 -20.21
CA GLN A 74 -2.00 11.13 -21.42
C GLN A 74 -3.20 12.08 -21.15
N ASN A 75 -3.19 12.76 -20.01
CA ASN A 75 -4.29 13.61 -19.51
C ASN A 75 -5.62 12.89 -19.21
N LYS A 76 -5.63 11.56 -19.11
CA LYS A 76 -6.79 10.81 -18.62
C LYS A 76 -6.88 10.94 -17.09
N SER A 77 -8.11 10.92 -16.58
CA SER A 77 -8.38 10.94 -15.13
C SER A 77 -8.32 9.57 -14.48
N ILE A 78 -8.44 8.50 -15.27
CA ILE A 78 -8.45 7.11 -14.82
C ILE A 78 -7.64 6.28 -15.83
N VAL A 79 -6.78 5.41 -15.29
CA VAL A 79 -6.00 4.45 -16.06
C VAL A 79 -6.93 3.34 -16.57
N ASP A 80 -6.97 3.15 -17.89
CA ASP A 80 -7.59 1.98 -18.51
C ASP A 80 -6.52 0.90 -18.74
N PHE A 81 -6.59 -0.18 -17.98
CA PHE A 81 -5.66 -1.31 -18.12
C PHE A 81 -5.92 -2.17 -19.35
N ASN A 82 -7.05 -1.99 -20.04
CA ASN A 82 -7.36 -2.68 -21.29
C ASN A 82 -6.92 -1.89 -22.52
N ASP A 83 -6.50 -0.63 -22.37
CA ASP A 83 -5.99 0.18 -23.47
C ASP A 83 -4.59 -0.32 -23.88
N PRO A 84 -4.38 -0.79 -25.12
CA PRO A 84 -3.06 -1.21 -25.59
C PRO A 84 -2.03 -0.07 -25.61
N ASN A 85 -2.46 1.19 -25.55
CA ASN A 85 -1.62 2.37 -25.48
C ASN A 85 -1.51 2.96 -24.07
N SER A 86 -1.98 2.24 -23.05
CA SER A 86 -1.94 2.69 -21.67
C SER A 86 -0.53 3.00 -21.22
N SER A 87 -0.39 4.08 -20.44
CA SER A 87 0.91 4.48 -19.90
C SER A 87 1.43 3.54 -18.81
N ILE A 88 0.50 2.77 -18.22
CA ILE A 88 0.69 1.82 -17.12
C ILE A 88 0.01 0.51 -17.49
N VAL A 89 0.73 -0.61 -17.36
CA VAL A 89 0.19 -1.95 -17.56
C VAL A 89 0.09 -2.66 -16.21
N CYS A 90 -1.09 -3.15 -15.84
CA CYS A 90 -1.22 -4.07 -14.72
C CYS A 90 -0.79 -5.47 -15.18
N THR A 91 0.26 -6.02 -14.58
CA THR A 91 0.80 -7.34 -14.96
C THR A 91 0.44 -8.44 -13.99
N GLY A 92 -0.12 -8.10 -12.84
CA GLY A 92 -0.49 -9.07 -11.83
C GLY A 92 -1.22 -8.44 -10.66
N ILE A 93 -1.82 -9.31 -9.85
CA ILE A 93 -2.37 -8.97 -8.54
C ILE A 93 -1.54 -9.73 -7.53
N LEU A 94 -0.91 -8.99 -6.63
CA LEU A 94 -0.20 -9.54 -5.48
C LEU A 94 -1.17 -9.57 -4.30
N MET A 95 -1.13 -10.65 -3.54
CA MET A 95 -1.90 -10.79 -2.32
C MET A 95 -0.96 -10.85 -1.13
N ARG A 96 -1.27 -10.08 -0.09
CA ARG A 96 -0.58 -10.15 1.19
C ARG A 96 -1.57 -10.60 2.25
N VAL A 97 -1.26 -11.71 2.90
CA VAL A 97 -2.03 -12.23 4.04
C VAL A 97 -1.31 -11.86 5.33
N THR A 98 -2.03 -11.37 6.33
CA THR A 98 -1.47 -10.92 7.60
C THR A 98 -2.31 -11.39 8.78
N ASP A 99 -1.66 -11.66 9.92
CA ASP A 99 -2.29 -12.10 11.17
C ASP A 99 -3.05 -10.98 11.90
N LYS A 100 -2.63 -9.72 11.70
CA LYS A 100 -3.27 -8.50 12.20
C LYS A 100 -3.31 -7.45 11.09
N HIS A 101 -3.92 -6.30 11.38
CA HIS A 101 -4.07 -5.25 10.38
C HIS A 101 -2.69 -4.86 9.78
N PRO A 102 -2.53 -4.84 8.44
CA PRO A 102 -1.23 -4.67 7.76
C PRO A 102 -0.57 -3.31 8.04
N GLY A 103 -1.34 -2.32 8.48
CA GLY A 103 -0.80 -1.04 8.98
C GLY A 103 0.08 -1.16 10.25
N LEU A 104 0.09 -2.31 10.92
CA LEU A 104 1.00 -2.61 12.05
C LEU A 104 2.33 -3.25 11.60
N LEU A 105 2.53 -3.50 10.30
CA LEU A 105 3.82 -3.93 9.78
C LEU A 105 4.85 -2.82 10.00
N SER A 106 6.07 -3.19 10.42
CA SER A 106 7.17 -2.25 10.63
C SER A 106 7.43 -1.38 9.41
N GLU A 107 7.36 -1.97 8.21
CA GLU A 107 7.61 -1.27 6.94
C GLU A 107 6.45 -0.36 6.54
N SER A 108 5.27 -0.51 7.16
CA SER A 108 4.06 0.27 6.85
C SER A 108 3.70 1.29 7.95
N GLN A 109 4.35 1.21 9.11
CA GLN A 109 4.00 2.03 10.28
C GLN A 109 4.22 3.53 10.04
N TRP A 110 5.23 3.90 9.27
CA TRP A 110 5.51 5.30 8.92
C TRP A 110 4.37 5.94 8.13
N TRP A 111 3.70 5.17 7.26
CA TRP A 111 2.59 5.65 6.44
C TRP A 111 1.40 6.00 7.33
N PHE A 112 1.13 5.14 8.30
CA PHE A 112 0.11 5.38 9.31
C PHE A 112 0.41 6.66 10.09
N GLN A 113 1.65 6.81 10.57
CA GLN A 113 2.06 7.99 11.34
C GLN A 113 1.99 9.29 10.53
N SER A 114 2.33 9.28 9.23
CA SER A 114 2.32 10.48 8.39
C SER A 114 0.92 10.99 8.04
N HIS A 115 -0.11 10.15 8.19
CA HIS A 115 -1.49 10.50 7.84
C HIS A 115 -2.42 10.71 9.05
N ILE A 116 -1.93 10.50 10.28
CA ILE A 116 -2.69 10.84 11.49
C ILE A 116 -2.61 12.35 11.70
N CYS A 117 -3.58 13.09 11.18
CA CYS A 117 -3.60 14.54 11.32
C CYS A 117 -4.43 15.03 12.51
N ASN A 118 -5.28 14.19 13.12
CA ASN A 118 -6.04 14.52 14.35
C ASN A 118 -6.23 13.33 15.31
N GLY A 119 -5.34 12.34 15.24
CA GLY A 119 -5.36 11.22 16.18
C GLY A 119 -6.46 10.17 15.97
N LYS A 120 -7.37 10.35 15.01
CA LYS A 120 -8.52 9.45 14.78
C LYS A 120 -8.72 9.04 13.32
N LYS A 121 -8.31 9.88 12.36
CA LYS A 121 -8.59 9.67 10.93
C LYS A 121 -7.40 10.05 10.04
N CYS A 122 -7.28 9.35 8.92
CA CYS A 122 -6.49 9.80 7.78
C CYS A 122 -7.25 10.93 7.07
N CYS A 123 -6.80 12.18 7.20
CA CYS A 123 -7.55 13.33 6.68
C CYS A 123 -7.65 13.36 5.15
N ALA A 124 -6.69 12.72 4.46
CA ALA A 124 -6.68 12.64 3.01
C ALA A 124 -7.63 11.58 2.44
N LEU A 125 -7.96 10.53 3.20
CA LEU A 125 -8.71 9.36 2.70
C LEU A 125 -10.01 9.08 3.48
N GLY A 126 -10.29 9.80 4.57
CA GLY A 126 -11.50 9.59 5.38
C GLY A 126 -11.53 8.27 6.16
N ILE A 127 -10.45 7.49 6.13
CA ILE A 127 -10.34 6.18 6.80
C ILE A 127 -10.29 6.39 8.32
N ASP A 128 -11.15 5.68 9.06
CA ASP A 128 -11.09 5.59 10.51
C ASP A 128 -9.93 4.69 10.92
N LEU A 129 -9.01 5.25 11.68
CA LEU A 129 -7.76 4.63 12.09
C LEU A 129 -7.72 4.36 13.60
N SER A 130 -8.84 4.55 14.30
CA SER A 130 -8.90 4.50 15.77
C SER A 130 -8.54 3.13 16.32
N GLU A 131 -9.05 2.06 15.71
CA GLU A 131 -8.77 0.68 16.14
C GLU A 131 -7.31 0.30 15.90
N LEU A 132 -6.78 0.62 14.71
CA LEU A 132 -5.37 0.43 14.38
C LEU A 132 -4.45 1.18 15.35
N ARG A 133 -4.84 2.41 15.74
CA ARG A 133 -4.09 3.21 16.72
C ARG A 133 -4.07 2.56 18.10
N LYS A 134 -5.22 2.06 18.56
CA LYS A 134 -5.32 1.35 19.84
C LYS A 134 -4.39 0.14 19.82
N GLN A 135 -4.45 -0.68 18.77
CA GLN A 135 -3.58 -1.84 18.63
C GLN A 135 -2.09 -1.45 18.64
N CYS A 136 -1.71 -0.36 17.99
CA CYS A 136 -0.34 0.15 18.03
C CYS A 136 0.08 0.60 19.43
N HIS A 137 -0.80 1.26 20.19
CA HIS A 137 -0.51 1.66 21.59
C HIS A 137 -0.39 0.46 22.53
N ASP A 138 -1.15 -0.60 22.27
CA ASP A 138 -1.10 -1.85 23.03
C ASP A 138 0.15 -2.71 22.69
N GLY A 139 1.03 -2.23 21.79
CA GLY A 139 2.25 -2.92 21.40
C GLY A 139 2.01 -4.10 20.45
N ASN A 140 0.87 -4.16 19.76
CA ASN A 140 0.61 -5.20 18.79
C ASN A 140 1.53 -5.07 17.58
N THR A 141 2.20 -6.17 17.23
CA THR A 141 2.92 -6.34 15.97
C THR A 141 2.09 -7.17 14.98
N CYS A 142 2.31 -6.96 13.69
CA CYS A 142 1.75 -7.74 12.58
C CYS A 142 2.87 -8.49 11.85
N SER A 143 2.55 -9.66 11.31
CA SER A 143 3.45 -10.47 10.48
C SER A 143 2.77 -10.86 9.18
N VAL A 144 3.55 -10.91 8.10
CA VAL A 144 3.12 -11.52 6.84
C VAL A 144 3.08 -13.03 7.04
N ILE A 145 1.93 -13.64 6.73
CA ILE A 145 1.79 -15.10 6.74
C ILE A 145 2.28 -15.61 5.39
N LEU A 146 3.42 -16.33 5.42
CA LEU A 146 3.90 -17.09 4.28
C LEU A 146 3.25 -18.48 4.36
N GLU A 147 2.41 -18.80 3.38
CA GLU A 147 1.89 -20.16 3.18
C GLU A 147 2.90 -21.06 2.48
#